data_AF-A0A4U9DH13-F1
#
_entry.id   AF-A0A4U9DH13-F1
#
_cell.length_a   1.000
_cell.length_b   1.000
_cell.length_c   1.000
_cell.angle_alpha   90.00
_cell.angle_beta   90.00
_cell.angle_gamma   90.00
#
_symmetry.space_group_name_H-M   'P 1'
#
loop_
_entity.id
_entity.type
_entity.pdbx_description
1 polymer ?
#
loop_
_entity_poly.entity_id
_entity_poly.type
_entity_poly.pdbx_seq_one_letter_code
_entity_poly.pdbx_strand_id
1 'polypeptide(L)'
;MPRVQVYISDQVVEKINAIIESRRVEGAKDKDVNFSSISSMLIELGLRVYEAQMERKESGFNQMAFNKALLEYVVKTQFSVNKVLGMECLSPHVKDDPRWQWKSMVQNIQEDVQEVLRTYFPEVESEES
;
A
#
# COMPACT_ATOMS: atom_id res chain seq x y z
N MET A 1 19.43 20.69 33.37
CA MET A 1 19.27 19.69 32.29
C MET A 1 20.60 19.53 31.58
N PRO A 2 20.97 18.32 31.14
CA PRO A 2 22.15 18.12 30.30
C PRO A 2 22.04 18.94 29.01
N ARG A 3 23.16 19.51 28.56
CA ARG A 3 23.22 20.29 27.32
C ARG A 3 23.56 19.36 26.16
N VAL A 4 22.72 19.31 25.15
CA VAL A 4 22.93 18.54 23.92
C VAL A 4 23.24 19.51 22.78
N GLN A 5 24.28 19.22 22.00
CA GLN A 5 24.60 19.93 20.76
C GLN A 5 24.38 18.97 19.60
N VAL A 6 23.50 19.35 18.66
CA VAL A 6 23.12 18.51 17.53
C VAL A 6 23.22 19.35 16.26
N TYR A 7 23.79 18.78 15.20
CA TYR A 7 23.76 19.37 13.87
C TYR A 7 22.52 18.88 13.14
N ILE A 8 21.69 19.81 12.67
CA ILE A 8 20.43 19.54 11.99
C ILE A 8 20.36 20.35 10.70
N SER A 9 19.58 19.89 9.72
CA SER A 9 19.44 20.60 8.44
C SER A 9 18.62 21.88 8.59
N ASP A 10 18.81 22.83 7.67
CA ASP A 10 18.08 24.10 7.64
C ASP A 10 16.57 23.90 7.63
N GLN A 11 16.08 22.87 6.92
CA GLN A 11 14.67 22.51 6.91
C GLN A 11 14.13 22.17 8.31
N VAL A 12 14.92 21.52 9.16
CA VAL A 12 14.50 21.20 10.54
C VAL A 12 14.50 22.48 11.39
N VAL A 13 15.48 23.36 11.20
CA VAL A 13 15.55 24.66 11.88
C VAL A 13 14.32 25.51 11.55
N GLU A 14 13.97 25.62 10.27
CA GLU A 14 12.76 26.34 9.81
C GLU A 14 11.49 25.81 10.45
N LYS A 15 11.32 24.47 10.50
CA LYS A 15 10.16 23.84 11.13
C LYS A 15 10.08 24.13 12.63
N ILE A 16 11.20 24.10 13.35
CA ILE A 16 11.24 24.43 14.78
C ILE A 16 10.84 25.90 14.99
N ASN A 17 11.36 26.80 14.16
CA ASN A 17 11.00 28.22 14.23
C ASN A 17 9.51 28.45 13.92
N ALA A 18 8.94 27.74 12.95
CA ALA A 18 7.50 27.82 12.67
C ALA A 18 6.64 27.37 13.86
N ILE A 19 7.07 26.33 14.60
CA ILE A 19 6.38 25.88 15.83
C ILE A 19 6.46 26.95 16.93
N ILE A 20 7.62 27.60 17.08
CA ILE A 20 7.81 28.68 18.05
C ILE A 20 6.85 29.83 17.74
N GLU A 21 6.77 30.26 16.48
CA GLU A 21 5.85 31.33 16.08
C GLU A 21 4.39 30.94 16.27
N SER A 22 3.98 29.72 15.93
CA SER A 22 2.61 29.24 16.20
C SER A 22 2.26 29.30 17.69
N ARG A 23 3.17 28.85 18.56
CA ARG A 23 2.96 28.86 20.02
C ARG A 23 2.90 30.27 20.59
N ARG A 24 3.65 31.22 20.02
CA ARG A 24 3.57 32.64 20.39
C ARG A 24 2.21 33.25 20.03
N VAL A 25 1.68 32.93 18.85
CA VAL A 25 0.34 33.36 18.41
C VAL A 25 -0.74 32.82 19.37
N GLU A 26 -0.55 31.62 19.91
CA GLU A 26 -1.43 31.00 20.92
C GLU A 26 -1.33 31.64 22.32
N GLY A 27 -0.50 32.68 22.50
CA GLY A 27 -0.36 33.43 23.75
C GLY A 27 0.66 32.85 24.73
N ALA A 28 1.51 31.93 24.30
CA ALA A 28 2.58 31.39 25.14
C ALA A 28 3.67 32.44 25.40
N LYS A 29 4.22 32.46 26.62
CA LYS A 29 5.25 33.42 27.01
C LYS A 29 6.59 33.08 26.36
N ASP A 30 7.35 34.09 25.95
CA ASP A 30 8.70 33.93 25.35
C ASP A 30 9.69 33.17 26.25
N LYS A 31 9.47 33.17 27.56
CA LYS A 31 10.30 32.42 28.51
C LYS A 31 10.11 30.91 28.40
N ASP A 32 8.92 30.48 27.97
CA ASP A 32 8.53 29.07 27.89
C ASP A 32 8.73 28.52 26.47
N VAL A 33 8.71 29.40 25.46
CA VAL A 33 8.83 29.03 24.04
C VAL A 33 10.11 29.62 23.45
N ASN A 34 11.14 28.78 23.39
CA ASN A 34 12.39 29.08 22.71
C ASN A 34 12.90 27.85 21.96
N PHE A 35 13.92 28.04 21.13
CA PHE A 35 14.47 26.97 20.30
C PHE A 35 14.88 25.74 21.11
N SER A 36 15.50 25.94 22.27
CA SER A 36 15.95 24.85 23.13
C SER A 36 14.77 24.10 23.76
N SER A 37 13.72 24.79 24.21
CA SER A 37 12.57 24.15 24.85
C SER A 37 11.76 23.31 23.86
N ILE A 38 11.51 23.85 22.66
CA ILE A 38 10.84 23.13 21.58
C ILE A 38 11.69 21.95 21.08
N SER A 39 13.00 22.14 20.91
CA SER A 39 13.90 21.06 20.49
C SER A 39 13.93 19.92 21.52
N SER A 40 13.99 20.23 22.81
CA SER A 40 13.97 19.22 23.88
C SER A 40 12.67 18.41 23.84
N MET A 41 11.53 19.09 23.71
CA MET A 41 10.22 18.45 23.61
C MET A 41 10.09 17.56 22.37
N LEU A 42 10.62 17.99 21.23
CA LEU A 42 10.64 17.20 19.98
C LEU A 42 11.53 15.96 20.10
N ILE A 43 12.67 16.05 20.79
CA ILE A 43 13.55 14.89 21.05
C ILE A 43 12.84 13.87 21.93
N GLU A 44 12.21 14.29 23.03
CA GLU A 44 11.46 13.40 23.92
C GLU A 44 10.25 12.76 23.23
N LEU A 45 9.55 13.52 22.40
CA LEU A 45 8.45 12.99 21.59
C LEU A 45 8.98 12.00 20.54
N GLY A 46 10.07 12.34 19.87
CA GLY A 46 10.72 11.48 18.88
C GLY A 46 11.19 10.16 19.48
N LEU A 47 11.72 10.18 20.71
CA LEU A 47 12.12 8.96 21.41
C LEU A 47 10.93 8.05 21.73
N ARG A 48 9.83 8.61 22.25
CA ARG A 48 8.58 7.86 22.49
C ARG A 48 8.02 7.23 21.21
N VAL A 49 8.05 7.97 20.10
CA VAL A 49 7.61 7.46 18.80
C VAL A 49 8.54 6.35 18.31
N TYR A 50 9.85 6.51 18.47
CA TYR A 50 10.84 5.50 18.09
C TYR A 50 10.64 4.19 18.87
N GLU A 51 10.45 4.26 20.18
CA GLU A 51 10.17 3.11 21.05
C GLU A 51 8.86 2.42 20.64
N ALA A 52 7.77 3.18 20.50
CA ALA A 52 6.49 2.64 20.04
C ALA A 52 6.57 2.02 18.63
N GLN A 53 7.41 2.55 17.75
CA GLN A 53 7.69 1.93 16.46
C GLN A 53 8.53 0.66 16.60
N MET A 54 9.52 0.62 17.50
CA MET A 54 10.36 -0.56 17.72
C MET A 54 9.56 -1.73 18.29
N GLU A 55 8.63 -1.48 19.22
CA GLU A 55 7.65 -2.47 19.69
C GLU A 55 6.77 -2.98 18.55
N ARG A 56 6.46 -2.12 17.56
CA ARG A 56 5.75 -2.50 16.33
C ARG A 56 6.64 -3.08 15.23
N LYS A 57 7.98 -3.00 15.34
CA LYS A 57 8.94 -3.51 14.34
C LYS A 57 9.19 -5.01 14.43
N GLU A 58 8.44 -5.74 15.25
CA GLU A 58 7.88 -7.01 14.77
C GLU A 58 6.89 -6.72 13.62
N SER A 59 7.41 -6.16 12.53
CA SER A 59 6.71 -6.12 11.25
C SER A 59 6.72 -7.56 10.74
N GLY A 60 5.81 -8.38 11.27
CA GLY A 60 5.57 -9.77 10.88
C GLY A 60 5.06 -9.92 9.44
N PHE A 61 5.04 -8.85 8.66
CA PHE A 61 4.64 -8.89 7.27
C PHE A 61 5.76 -9.42 6.39
N ASN A 62 5.68 -10.71 6.10
CA ASN A 62 6.54 -11.38 5.16
C ASN A 62 5.94 -11.28 3.75
N GLN A 63 6.50 -10.41 2.91
CA GLN A 63 6.04 -10.19 1.53
C GLN A 63 6.00 -11.49 0.71
N MET A 64 6.98 -12.39 0.88
CA MET A 64 7.03 -13.65 0.14
C MET A 64 5.90 -14.59 0.57
N ALA A 65 5.64 -14.69 1.88
CA ALA A 65 4.53 -15.47 2.41
C ALA A 65 3.18 -14.90 1.95
N PHE A 66 3.04 -13.57 1.93
CA PHE A 66 1.86 -12.90 1.43
C PHE A 66 1.64 -13.15 -0.07
N ASN A 67 2.66 -12.94 -0.91
CA ASN A 67 2.58 -13.16 -2.35
C ASN A 67 2.24 -14.63 -2.67
N LYS A 68 2.84 -15.57 -1.94
CA LYS A 68 2.54 -17.01 -2.09
C LYS A 68 1.08 -17.30 -1.75
N ALA A 69 0.59 -16.80 -0.62
CA ALA A 69 -0.79 -17.00 -0.20
C ALA A 69 -1.77 -16.37 -1.20
N LEU A 70 -1.50 -15.13 -1.64
CA LEU A 70 -2.32 -14.44 -2.63
C LEU A 70 -2.40 -15.21 -3.94
N LEU A 71 -1.26 -15.65 -4.49
CA LEU A 71 -1.23 -16.42 -5.72
C LEU A 71 -1.98 -17.75 -5.57
N GLU A 72 -1.78 -18.46 -4.46
CA GLU A 72 -2.46 -19.72 -4.17
C GLU A 72 -3.99 -19.55 -4.14
N TYR A 73 -4.49 -18.50 -3.47
CA TYR A 73 -5.92 -18.23 -3.41
C TYR A 73 -6.50 -17.82 -4.76
N VAL A 74 -5.82 -16.94 -5.52
CA VAL A 74 -6.29 -16.51 -6.85
C VAL A 74 -6.37 -17.70 -7.80
N VAL A 75 -5.34 -18.56 -7.83
CA VAL A 75 -5.33 -19.76 -8.68
C VAL A 75 -6.41 -20.75 -8.28
N LYS A 76 -6.59 -21.01 -6.98
CA LYS A 76 -7.65 -21.91 -6.49
C LYS A 76 -9.04 -21.38 -6.81
N THR A 77 -9.27 -20.08 -6.65
CA THR A 77 -10.54 -19.45 -7.00
C THR A 77 -10.79 -19.54 -8.50
N GLN A 78 -9.82 -19.20 -9.35
CA GLN A 78 -9.96 -19.32 -10.81
C GLN A 78 -10.33 -20.75 -11.22
N PHE A 79 -9.64 -21.75 -10.66
CA PHE A 79 -9.91 -23.15 -10.97
C PHE A 79 -11.30 -23.59 -10.50
N SER A 80 -11.74 -23.13 -9.32
CA SER A 80 -13.05 -23.46 -8.75
C SER A 80 -14.17 -22.81 -9.57
N VAL A 81 -14.01 -21.53 -9.92
CA VAL A 81 -14.98 -20.78 -10.74
C VAL A 81 -15.08 -21.35 -12.15
N ASN A 82 -13.98 -21.78 -12.78
CA ASN A 82 -14.03 -22.45 -14.07
C ASN A 82 -14.90 -23.71 -14.04
N LYS A 83 -14.87 -24.48 -12.95
CA LYS A 83 -15.72 -25.66 -12.78
C LYS A 83 -17.18 -25.28 -12.56
N VAL A 84 -17.45 -24.26 -11.74
CA VAL A 84 -18.81 -23.73 -11.53
C VAL A 84 -19.39 -23.25 -12.85
N LEU A 85 -18.64 -22.45 -13.61
CA LEU A 85 -19.03 -22.00 -14.94
C LEU A 85 -19.38 -23.18 -15.86
N GLY A 86 -18.55 -24.22 -15.87
CA GLY A 86 -18.81 -25.43 -16.64
C GLY A 86 -20.09 -26.16 -16.23
N MET A 87 -20.41 -26.21 -14.93
CA MET A 87 -21.66 -26.78 -14.43
C MET A 87 -22.87 -25.92 -14.82
N GLU A 88 -22.76 -24.60 -14.71
CA GLU A 88 -23.85 -23.66 -15.07
C GLU A 88 -24.16 -23.69 -16.57
N CYS A 89 -23.16 -23.90 -17.44
CA CYS A 89 -23.38 -24.09 -18.88
C CYS A 89 -24.28 -25.30 -19.21
N LEU A 90 -24.33 -26.28 -18.31
CA LEU A 90 -25.13 -27.49 -18.47
C LEU A 90 -26.51 -27.35 -17.82
N SER A 91 -26.79 -26.22 -17.17
CA SER A 91 -28.07 -25.96 -16.50
C SER A 91 -29.21 -25.94 -17.52
N PRO A 92 -30.33 -26.62 -17.25
CA PRO A 92 -31.46 -26.68 -18.17
C PRO A 92 -32.11 -25.32 -18.41
N HIS A 93 -31.91 -24.35 -17.51
CA HIS A 93 -32.47 -23.00 -17.61
C HIS A 93 -31.80 -22.11 -18.66
N VAL A 94 -30.59 -22.47 -19.10
CA VAL A 94 -29.81 -21.69 -20.09
C VAL A 94 -29.45 -22.48 -21.34
N LYS A 95 -29.92 -23.73 -21.45
CA LYS A 95 -29.54 -24.71 -22.47
C LYS A 95 -29.73 -24.21 -23.91
N ASP A 96 -30.80 -23.46 -24.16
CA ASP A 96 -31.14 -22.95 -25.49
C ASP A 96 -30.67 -21.51 -25.72
N ASP A 97 -30.02 -20.89 -24.72
CA ASP A 97 -29.47 -19.55 -24.84
C ASP A 97 -28.03 -19.62 -25.40
N PRO A 98 -27.79 -19.11 -26.63
CA PRO A 98 -26.47 -19.16 -27.25
C PRO A 98 -25.39 -18.41 -26.45
N ARG A 99 -25.78 -17.44 -25.59
CA ARG A 99 -24.84 -16.68 -24.75
C ARG A 99 -24.18 -17.53 -23.67
N TRP A 100 -24.84 -18.61 -23.26
CA TRP A 100 -24.36 -19.51 -22.20
C TRP A 100 -23.68 -20.76 -22.76
N GLN A 101 -23.43 -20.81 -24.08
CA GLN A 101 -22.66 -21.88 -24.67
C GLN A 101 -21.19 -21.79 -24.22
N TRP A 102 -20.69 -22.89 -23.66
CA TRP A 102 -19.32 -23.00 -23.13
C TRP A 102 -18.25 -22.42 -24.05
N LYS A 103 -18.29 -22.76 -25.36
CA LYS A 103 -17.31 -22.27 -26.34
C LYS A 103 -17.31 -20.75 -26.46
N SER A 104 -18.50 -20.14 -26.51
CA SER A 104 -18.62 -18.68 -26.63
C SER A 104 -18.14 -17.99 -25.35
N MET A 105 -18.50 -18.52 -24.17
CA MET A 105 -18.06 -17.92 -22.91
C MET A 105 -16.55 -18.02 -22.70
N VAL A 106 -15.94 -19.16 -23.03
CA VAL A 106 -14.48 -19.31 -22.97
C VAL A 106 -13.78 -18.32 -23.88
N GLN A 107 -14.29 -18.15 -25.11
CA GLN A 107 -13.73 -17.19 -26.06
C GLN A 107 -13.83 -15.75 -25.53
N ASN A 108 -15.01 -15.33 -25.07
CA ASN A 108 -15.21 -13.99 -24.52
C ASN A 108 -14.27 -13.72 -23.33
N ILE A 109 -14.15 -14.67 -22.39
CA ILE A 109 -13.24 -14.55 -21.24
C ILE A 109 -11.78 -14.41 -21.70
N GLN A 110 -11.36 -15.15 -22.73
CA GLN A 110 -10.00 -15.05 -23.26
C GLN A 110 -9.74 -13.69 -23.90
N GLU A 111 -10.69 -13.18 -24.68
CA GLU A 111 -10.59 -11.87 -25.32
C GLU A 111 -10.53 -10.74 -24.28
N ASP A 112 -11.42 -10.75 -23.28
CA ASP A 112 -11.43 -9.79 -22.17
C ASP A 112 -10.10 -9.80 -21.39
N VAL A 113 -9.59 -11.00 -21.07
CA VAL A 113 -8.32 -11.15 -20.35
C VAL A 113 -7.14 -10.64 -21.19
N GLN A 114 -7.14 -10.89 -22.50
CA GLN A 114 -6.09 -10.37 -23.38
C GLN A 114 -6.10 -8.84 -23.45
N GLU A 115 -7.27 -8.21 -23.50
CA GLU A 115 -7.37 -6.75 -23.49
C GLU A 115 -6.79 -6.14 -22.20
N VAL A 116 -7.13 -6.72 -21.05
CA VAL A 116 -6.58 -6.30 -19.75
C VAL A 116 -5.08 -6.53 -19.70
N LEU A 117 -4.58 -7.69 -20.16
CA LEU A 117 -3.16 -8.00 -20.15
C LEU A 117 -2.35 -7.05 -21.03
N ARG A 118 -2.83 -6.72 -22.23
CA ARG A 118 -2.14 -5.81 -23.16
C ARG A 118 -1.90 -4.41 -22.57
N THR A 119 -2.75 -3.96 -21.65
CA THR A 119 -2.60 -2.67 -20.97
C THR A 119 -1.33 -2.63 -20.10
N TYR A 120 -0.95 -3.76 -19.50
CA TYR A 120 0.18 -3.84 -18.56
C TYR A 120 1.39 -4.58 -19.14
N PHE A 121 1.16 -5.47 -20.10
CA PHE A 121 2.15 -6.33 -20.76
C PHE A 121 1.88 -6.30 -22.27
N PRO A 122 2.21 -5.20 -22.97
CA PRO A 122 2.05 -5.12 -24.42
C PRO A 122 2.94 -6.18 -25.10
N GLU A 123 2.44 -6.76 -26.18
CA GLU A 123 3.23 -7.63 -27.05
C GLU A 123 4.27 -6.76 -27.77
N VAL A 124 5.44 -6.58 -27.15
CA VAL A 124 6.59 -5.99 -27.82
C VAL A 124 7.06 -7.04 -28.82
N GLU A 125 7.05 -6.72 -30.13
CA GLU A 125 7.80 -7.50 -31.12
C GLU A 125 9.21 -7.64 -30.56
N SER A 126 9.61 -8.88 -30.27
CA SER A 126 10.97 -9.16 -29.82
C SER A 126 11.91 -8.68 -30.92
N GLU A 127 12.55 -7.53 -30.71
CA GLU A 127 13.77 -7.19 -31.43
C GLU A 127 14.78 -8.31 -31.10
N GLU A 128 14.89 -9.25 -32.03
CA GLU A 128 15.83 -10.37 -32.00
C GLU A 128 17.24 -9.83 -31.70
N SER A 129 17.86 -10.34 -30.63
CA SER A 129 19.29 -10.17 -30.33
C SER A 129 20.04 -11.45 -30.66
#